data_AF-A0A9W9MUS1-F1
#
_entry.id   AF-A0A9W9MUS1-F1
#
_cell.length_a   1.000
_cell.length_b   1.000
_cell.length_c   1.000
_cell.angle_alpha   90.00
_cell.angle_beta   90.00
_cell.angle_gamma   90.00
#
_symmetry.space_group_name_H-M   'P 1'
#
loop_
_entity.id
_entity.type
_entity.pdbx_description
1 polymer ?
#
loop_
_entity_poly.entity_id
_entity_poly.type
_entity_poly.pdbx_seq_one_letter_code
_entity_poly.pdbx_strand_id
1 'polypeptide(L)'
;MVKEGRAARAKFLSEMEALYRRIDQYQRVIPVDFGADMSDVSSAPFERNKVYEREGWSFAERGTGDFAIFWGQNANTHPMLFWFLAYMYSTPGLLGRIREEIAPYVRLSGTTLPEITSMDLPALSMNCQLLKACIFETYRMVNELTSIRYVARPITIDDGEFKHDLKSGMFVSAPHARILPPRVELGSCPL
;
A
#
# COMPACT_ATOMS: atom_id res chain seq x y z
N MET A 1 -14.03 0.60 22.18
CA MET A 1 -12.84 0.79 21.31
C MET A 1 -11.83 -0.37 21.34
N VAL A 2 -11.07 -0.62 22.42
CA VAL A 2 -10.02 -1.69 22.40
C VAL A 2 -10.61 -3.11 22.29
N LYS A 3 -11.72 -3.39 22.98
CA LYS A 3 -12.39 -4.70 22.92
C LYS A 3 -12.91 -5.02 21.52
N GLU A 4 -13.56 -4.05 20.87
CA GLU A 4 -14.07 -4.18 19.51
C GLU A 4 -12.93 -4.31 18.50
N GLY A 5 -11.87 -3.51 18.62
CA GLY A 5 -10.69 -3.63 17.75
C GLY A 5 -10.02 -5.00 17.85
N ARG A 6 -9.92 -5.58 19.06
CA ARG A 6 -9.41 -6.95 19.24
C ARG A 6 -10.33 -8.00 18.61
N ALA A 7 -11.65 -7.86 18.77
CA ALA A 7 -12.62 -8.77 18.16
C ALA A 7 -12.57 -8.70 16.62
N ALA A 8 -12.48 -7.50 16.06
CA ALA A 8 -12.33 -7.29 14.62
C ALA A 8 -11.02 -7.92 14.09
N ARG A 9 -9.88 -7.70 14.77
CA ARG A 9 -8.60 -8.34 14.41
C ARG A 9 -8.69 -9.85 14.45
N ALA A 10 -9.33 -10.43 15.47
CA ALA A 10 -9.51 -11.87 15.57
C ALA A 10 -10.32 -12.43 14.39
N LYS A 11 -11.39 -11.72 13.99
CA LYS A 11 -12.17 -12.08 12.80
C LYS A 11 -11.30 -12.04 11.53
N PHE A 12 -10.53 -10.97 11.31
CA PHE A 12 -9.64 -10.90 10.14
C PHE A 12 -8.64 -12.03 10.10
N LEU A 13 -7.99 -12.37 11.22
CA LEU A 13 -7.03 -13.47 11.26
C LEU A 13 -7.69 -14.82 10.94
N SER A 14 -8.91 -15.06 11.44
CA SER A 14 -9.68 -16.26 11.12
C SER A 14 -10.01 -16.34 9.63
N GLU A 15 -10.38 -15.24 8.99
CA GLU A 15 -10.67 -15.21 7.54
C GLU A 15 -9.39 -15.37 6.71
N MET A 16 -8.27 -14.82 7.16
CA MET A 16 -6.97 -15.02 6.50
C MET A 16 -6.53 -16.48 6.58
N GLU A 17 -6.74 -17.15 7.72
CA GLU A 17 -6.51 -18.60 7.83
C GLU A 17 -7.41 -19.39 6.86
N ALA A 18 -8.71 -19.06 6.83
CA ALA A 18 -9.67 -19.71 5.94
C ALA A 18 -9.31 -19.52 4.46
N LEU A 19 -8.82 -18.34 4.07
CA LEU A 19 -8.30 -18.09 2.72
C LEU A 19 -7.17 -19.06 2.37
N TYR A 20 -6.20 -19.25 3.26
CA TYR A 20 -5.09 -20.18 3.01
C TYR A 20 -5.50 -21.64 2.97
N ARG A 21 -6.51 -22.02 3.75
CA ARG A 21 -7.13 -23.35 3.65
C ARG A 21 -7.77 -23.58 2.27
N ARG A 22 -8.51 -22.58 1.75
CA ARG A 22 -9.13 -22.64 0.42
C ARG A 22 -8.10 -22.63 -0.71
N ILE A 23 -7.03 -21.84 -0.57
CA ILE A 23 -5.90 -21.86 -1.52
C ILE A 23 -5.29 -23.27 -1.58
N ASP A 24 -5.04 -23.88 -0.43
CA ASP A 24 -4.46 -25.23 -0.36
C ASP A 24 -5.39 -26.28 -0.99
N GLN A 25 -6.69 -26.22 -0.67
CA GLN A 25 -7.72 -27.07 -1.28
C GLN A 25 -7.73 -26.95 -2.81
N TYR A 26 -7.72 -25.71 -3.31
CA TYR A 26 -7.71 -25.42 -4.74
C TYR A 26 -6.45 -25.95 -5.43
N GLN A 27 -5.27 -25.69 -4.86
CA GLN A 27 -3.99 -26.15 -5.43
C GLN A 27 -3.85 -27.68 -5.42
N ARG A 28 -4.48 -28.36 -4.47
CA ARG A 28 -4.50 -29.83 -4.36
C ARG A 28 -5.64 -30.49 -5.15
N VAL A 29 -6.47 -29.70 -5.84
CA VAL A 29 -7.60 -30.19 -6.63
C VAL A 29 -8.58 -31.00 -5.77
N ILE A 30 -8.83 -30.54 -4.55
CA ILE A 30 -9.85 -31.09 -3.64
C ILE A 30 -11.01 -30.09 -3.47
N PRO A 31 -12.18 -30.50 -2.95
CA PRO A 31 -13.29 -29.59 -2.72
C PRO A 31 -12.89 -28.37 -1.89
N VAL A 32 -13.16 -27.18 -2.42
CA VAL A 32 -12.92 -25.89 -1.75
C VAL A 32 -14.07 -25.62 -0.78
N ASP A 33 -13.75 -25.17 0.43
CA ASP A 33 -14.74 -24.84 1.46
C ASP A 33 -15.81 -23.89 0.91
N PHE A 34 -17.08 -24.22 1.18
CA PHE A 34 -18.28 -23.49 0.72
C PHE A 34 -18.45 -23.43 -0.81
N GLY A 35 -17.66 -24.17 -1.58
CA GLY A 35 -17.66 -24.07 -3.04
C GLY A 35 -17.20 -22.70 -3.53
N ALA A 36 -16.32 -22.02 -2.78
CA ALA A 36 -15.80 -20.71 -3.16
C ALA A 36 -15.12 -20.76 -4.52
N ASP A 37 -15.43 -19.79 -5.38
CA ASP A 37 -14.71 -19.58 -6.62
C ASP A 37 -13.32 -19.02 -6.31
N MET A 38 -12.29 -19.66 -6.88
CA MET A 38 -10.89 -19.29 -6.70
C MET A 38 -10.25 -18.84 -8.02
N SER A 39 -11.04 -18.73 -9.10
CA SER A 39 -10.55 -18.45 -10.45
C SER A 39 -10.10 -16.99 -10.66
N ASP A 40 -10.59 -16.07 -9.83
CA ASP A 40 -10.26 -14.64 -9.86
C ASP A 40 -9.18 -14.25 -8.83
N VAL A 41 -8.74 -15.20 -8.01
CA VAL A 41 -7.66 -14.98 -7.04
C VAL A 41 -6.33 -14.87 -7.79
N SER A 42 -5.62 -13.75 -7.57
CA SER A 42 -4.30 -13.54 -8.20
C SER A 42 -3.31 -14.67 -7.89
N SER A 43 -2.31 -14.87 -8.74
CA SER A 43 -1.29 -15.91 -8.55
C SER A 43 -0.39 -15.68 -7.32
N ALA A 44 -0.27 -14.45 -6.83
CA ALA A 44 0.64 -14.09 -5.74
C ALA A 44 0.40 -14.90 -4.43
N PRO A 45 -0.82 -14.98 -3.87
CA PRO A 45 -1.10 -15.82 -2.70
C PRO A 45 -0.88 -17.32 -2.97
N PHE A 46 -1.10 -17.80 -4.19
CA PHE A 46 -0.81 -19.19 -4.57
C PHE A 46 0.69 -19.50 -4.53
N GLU A 47 1.54 -18.62 -5.06
CA GLU A 47 2.99 -18.78 -4.99
C GLU A 47 3.51 -18.65 -3.55
N ARG A 48 2.93 -17.75 -2.75
CA ARG A 48 3.26 -17.68 -1.31
C ARG A 48 2.87 -18.95 -0.57
N ASN A 49 1.71 -19.54 -0.87
CA ASN A 49 1.27 -20.77 -0.22
C ASN A 49 2.27 -21.92 -0.41
N LYS A 50 2.86 -22.05 -1.60
CA LYS A 50 3.93 -23.04 -1.88
C LYS A 50 5.16 -22.82 -1.01
N VAL A 51 5.56 -21.57 -0.81
CA VAL A 51 6.68 -21.22 0.09
C VAL A 51 6.33 -21.57 1.52
N TYR A 52 5.16 -21.18 2.00
CA TYR A 52 4.74 -21.46 3.37
C TYR A 52 4.62 -22.96 3.66
N GLU A 53 4.10 -23.74 2.71
CA GLU A 53 4.06 -25.19 2.83
C GLU A 53 5.47 -25.79 2.90
N ARG A 54 6.37 -25.37 2.01
CA ARG A 54 7.78 -25.81 2.02
C ARG A 54 8.47 -25.52 3.35
N GLU A 55 8.20 -24.36 3.96
CA GLU A 55 8.77 -23.96 5.25
C GLU A 55 8.00 -24.51 6.46
N GLY A 56 6.96 -25.33 6.26
CA GLY A 56 6.22 -25.98 7.34
C GLY A 56 5.27 -25.07 8.14
N TRP A 57 4.86 -23.92 7.58
CA TRP A 57 3.95 -23.01 8.26
C TRP A 57 2.53 -23.59 8.32
N SER A 58 1.92 -23.55 9.50
CA SER A 58 0.49 -23.81 9.71
C SER A 58 -0.39 -22.75 9.04
N PHE A 59 -1.66 -23.06 8.77
CA PHE A 59 -2.58 -22.07 8.19
C PHE A 59 -2.74 -20.81 9.05
N ALA A 60 -2.71 -20.94 10.37
CA ALA A 60 -2.78 -19.81 11.29
C ALA A 60 -1.55 -18.88 11.16
N GLU A 61 -0.36 -19.45 11.00
CA GLU A 61 0.88 -18.70 10.75
C GLU A 61 0.84 -18.02 9.38
N ARG A 62 0.38 -18.73 8.34
CA ARG A 62 0.17 -18.16 6.99
C ARG A 62 -0.76 -16.96 7.04
N GLY A 63 -1.92 -17.14 7.65
CA GLY A 63 -2.92 -16.08 7.80
C GLY A 63 -2.39 -14.89 8.60
N THR A 64 -1.62 -15.13 9.65
CA THR A 64 -1.00 -14.06 10.46
C THR A 64 0.09 -13.31 9.69
N GLY A 65 0.96 -14.02 8.96
CA GLY A 65 2.02 -13.41 8.15
C GLY A 65 1.46 -12.54 7.04
N ASP A 66 0.48 -13.05 6.30
CA ASP A 66 -0.14 -12.31 5.20
C ASP A 66 -1.12 -11.23 5.68
N PHE A 67 -1.62 -11.31 6.92
CA PHE A 67 -2.41 -10.21 7.51
C PHE A 67 -1.60 -8.90 7.58
N ALA A 68 -0.28 -8.96 7.78
CA ALA A 68 0.56 -7.77 7.73
C ALA A 68 0.60 -7.14 6.33
N ILE A 69 0.60 -7.98 5.28
CA ILE A 69 0.53 -7.53 3.88
C ILE A 69 -0.84 -6.90 3.61
N PHE A 70 -1.91 -7.58 3.99
CA PHE A 70 -3.28 -7.06 3.89
C PHE A 70 -3.38 -5.69 4.59
N TRP A 71 -2.91 -5.59 5.84
CA TRP A 71 -2.95 -4.34 6.58
C TRP A 71 -2.13 -3.25 5.89
N GLY A 72 -0.90 -3.56 5.45
CA GLY A 72 -0.03 -2.61 4.75
C GLY A 72 -0.61 -2.08 3.44
N GLN A 73 -1.30 -2.95 2.68
CA GLN A 73 -2.00 -2.55 1.46
C GLN A 73 -3.19 -1.63 1.77
N ASN A 74 -4.00 -1.97 2.77
CA ASN A 74 -5.25 -1.25 3.03
C ASN A 74 -5.06 0.05 3.85
N ALA A 75 -4.11 0.08 4.78
CA ALA A 75 -3.86 1.24 5.63
C ALA A 75 -3.29 2.43 4.85
N ASN A 76 -2.52 2.17 3.79
CA ASN A 76 -1.85 3.21 3.01
C ASN A 76 -2.56 3.50 1.67
N THR A 77 -3.05 2.47 0.97
CA THR A 77 -3.61 2.66 -0.38
C THR A 77 -4.94 3.41 -0.35
N HIS A 78 -5.82 3.14 0.61
CA HIS A 78 -7.14 3.81 0.66
C HIS A 78 -7.03 5.32 0.90
N PRO A 79 -6.27 5.82 1.90
CA PRO A 79 -6.08 7.27 2.05
C PRO A 79 -5.41 7.90 0.84
N MET A 80 -4.43 7.21 0.24
CA MET A 80 -3.75 7.72 -0.96
C MET A 80 -4.72 7.86 -2.13
N LEU A 81 -5.55 6.86 -2.40
CA LEU A 81 -6.57 6.91 -3.46
C LEU A 81 -7.57 8.04 -3.23
N PHE A 82 -8.02 8.25 -1.99
CA PHE A 82 -8.90 9.37 -1.66
C PHE A 82 -8.28 10.70 -2.08
N TRP A 83 -7.04 10.97 -1.65
CA TRP A 83 -6.36 12.22 -1.96
C TRP A 83 -6.01 12.36 -3.44
N PHE A 84 -5.60 11.26 -4.08
CA PHE A 84 -5.32 11.23 -5.51
C PHE A 84 -6.55 11.64 -6.32
N LEU A 85 -7.74 11.09 -6.00
CA LEU A 85 -8.99 11.48 -6.62
C LEU A 85 -9.32 12.95 -6.32
N ALA A 86 -9.20 13.38 -5.05
CA ALA A 86 -9.48 14.76 -4.66
C ALA A 86 -8.61 15.77 -5.44
N TYR A 87 -7.30 15.52 -5.58
CA TYR A 87 -6.39 16.39 -6.35
C TYR A 87 -6.67 16.34 -7.85
N MET A 88 -6.96 15.16 -8.40
CA MET A 88 -7.29 15.00 -9.81
C MET A 88 -8.56 15.76 -10.19
N TYR A 89 -9.62 15.69 -9.38
CA TYR A 89 -10.89 16.38 -9.64
C TYR A 89 -10.83 17.88 -9.31
N SER A 90 -9.98 18.31 -8.38
CA SER A 90 -9.82 19.74 -8.05
C SER A 90 -8.83 20.48 -8.95
N THR A 91 -8.05 19.76 -9.79
CA THR A 91 -7.13 20.37 -10.75
C THR A 91 -7.76 20.44 -12.14
N PRO A 92 -8.14 21.63 -12.64
CA PRO A 92 -8.80 21.76 -13.94
C PRO A 92 -7.99 21.14 -15.08
N GLY A 93 -8.67 20.35 -15.93
CA GLY A 93 -8.07 19.70 -17.09
C GLY A 93 -7.22 18.45 -16.81
N LEU A 94 -6.88 18.15 -15.54
CA LEU A 94 -6.00 17.03 -15.22
C LEU A 94 -6.65 15.67 -15.52
N LEU A 95 -7.92 15.49 -15.13
CA LEU A 95 -8.67 14.25 -15.40
C LEU A 95 -8.73 13.91 -16.90
N GLY A 96 -8.93 14.91 -17.76
CA GLY A 96 -8.97 14.73 -19.22
C GLY A 96 -7.64 14.21 -19.75
N ARG A 97 -6.54 14.87 -19.37
CA ARG A 97 -5.18 14.48 -19.78
C ARG A 97 -4.78 13.09 -19.29
N ILE A 98 -5.15 12.71 -18.07
CA ILE A 98 -4.90 11.35 -17.56
C ILE A 98 -5.71 10.32 -18.37
N ARG A 99 -6.99 10.60 -18.66
CA ARG A 99 -7.83 9.70 -19.47
C ARG A 99 -7.27 9.52 -20.88
N GLU A 100 -6.80 10.61 -21.50
CA GLU A 100 -6.12 10.56 -22.80
C GLU A 100 -4.85 9.71 -22.76
N GLU A 101 -4.02 9.88 -21.72
CA GLU A 101 -2.77 9.12 -21.56
C GLU A 101 -3.02 7.60 -21.38
N ILE A 102 -4.02 7.21 -20.57
CA ILE A 102 -4.29 5.79 -20.28
C ILE A 102 -5.12 5.10 -21.37
N ALA A 103 -5.83 5.84 -22.22
CA ALA A 103 -6.79 5.31 -23.19
C ALA A 103 -6.23 4.18 -24.08
N PRO A 104 -4.97 4.23 -24.58
CA PRO A 104 -4.42 3.15 -25.41
C PRO A 104 -4.32 1.80 -24.68
N TYR A 105 -4.23 1.81 -23.34
CA TYR A 105 -3.90 0.66 -22.49
C TYR A 105 -5.09 0.10 -21.72
N VAL A 106 -6.26 0.73 -21.82
CA VAL A 106 -7.51 0.27 -21.20
C VAL A 106 -8.49 -0.10 -22.30
N ARG A 107 -9.21 -1.22 -22.13
CA ARG A 107 -10.32 -1.61 -22.99
C ARG A 107 -11.61 -1.52 -22.22
N LEU A 108 -12.59 -0.87 -22.84
CA LEU A 108 -13.94 -0.72 -22.32
C LEU A 108 -14.90 -1.61 -23.11
N SER A 109 -15.95 -2.11 -22.47
CA SER A 109 -17.05 -2.76 -23.16
C SER A 109 -17.81 -1.76 -24.05
N GLY A 110 -18.41 -2.24 -25.13
CA GLY A 110 -19.25 -1.43 -26.02
C GLY A 110 -20.68 -1.21 -25.52
N THR A 111 -20.94 -1.41 -24.23
CA THR A 111 -22.28 -1.31 -23.60
C THR A 111 -22.60 0.12 -23.22
N THR A 112 -23.89 0.41 -22.97
CA THR A 112 -24.37 1.72 -22.50
C THR A 112 -23.73 2.15 -21.18
N LEU A 113 -23.37 1.18 -20.34
CA LEU A 113 -22.51 1.35 -19.17
C LEU A 113 -21.18 0.64 -19.47
N PRO A 114 -20.15 1.37 -19.95
CA PRO A 114 -18.88 0.75 -20.30
C PRO A 114 -18.16 0.26 -19.04
N GLU A 115 -17.77 -1.00 -19.05
CA GLU A 115 -16.98 -1.68 -18.03
C GLU A 115 -15.56 -1.89 -18.54
N ILE A 116 -14.57 -1.91 -17.64
CA ILE A 116 -13.19 -2.24 -18.01
C ILE A 116 -13.12 -3.74 -18.29
N THR A 117 -12.86 -4.11 -19.55
CA THR A 117 -12.75 -5.51 -19.98
C THR A 117 -11.31 -6.01 -19.96
N SER A 118 -10.33 -5.12 -20.13
CA SER A 118 -8.92 -5.44 -19.93
C SER A 118 -8.08 -4.19 -19.69
N MET A 119 -6.91 -4.40 -19.07
CA MET A 119 -5.90 -3.37 -18.85
C MET A 119 -4.51 -3.95 -19.08
N ASP A 120 -3.66 -3.22 -19.80
CA ASP A 120 -2.23 -3.50 -19.91
C ASP A 120 -1.49 -2.81 -18.75
N LEU A 121 -1.44 -3.48 -17.59
CA LEU A 121 -0.80 -2.97 -16.38
C LEU A 121 0.70 -2.65 -16.58
N PRO A 122 1.50 -3.50 -17.27
CA PRO A 122 2.88 -3.14 -17.60
C PRO A 122 2.99 -1.85 -18.41
N ALA A 123 2.19 -1.68 -19.46
CA ALA A 123 2.24 -0.49 -20.30
C ALA A 123 1.73 0.76 -19.57
N LEU A 124 0.68 0.65 -18.74
CA LEU A 124 0.25 1.73 -17.85
C LEU A 124 1.41 2.19 -16.94
N SER A 125 2.12 1.25 -16.33
CA SER A 125 3.25 1.55 -15.44
C SER A 125 4.44 2.18 -16.18
N MET A 126 4.76 1.70 -17.38
CA MET A 126 5.93 2.14 -18.13
C MET A 126 5.70 3.40 -18.96
N ASN A 127 4.50 3.60 -19.50
CA ASN A 127 4.24 4.61 -20.52
C ASN A 127 3.37 5.78 -20.05
N CYS A 128 2.64 5.65 -18.94
CA CYS A 128 1.78 6.72 -18.42
C CYS A 128 2.53 7.57 -17.37
N GLN A 129 3.38 8.48 -17.84
CA GLN A 129 4.22 9.30 -16.95
C GLN A 129 3.43 10.35 -16.19
N LEU A 130 2.35 10.92 -16.77
CA LEU A 130 1.48 11.86 -16.08
C LEU A 130 0.73 11.17 -14.94
N LEU A 131 0.12 10.01 -15.19
CA LEU A 131 -0.52 9.20 -14.15
C LEU A 131 0.45 8.93 -12.99
N LYS A 132 1.65 8.46 -13.32
CA LYS A 132 2.71 8.17 -12.35
C LYS A 132 3.14 9.42 -11.58
N ALA A 133 3.34 10.54 -12.26
CA ALA A 133 3.69 11.81 -11.65
C ALA A 133 2.61 12.27 -10.67
N CYS A 134 1.33 12.14 -11.02
CA CYS A 134 0.23 12.52 -10.12
C CYS A 134 0.14 11.61 -8.89
N ILE A 135 0.41 10.31 -9.03
CA ILE A 135 0.50 9.40 -7.89
C ILE A 135 1.66 9.81 -6.97
N PHE A 136 2.85 10.06 -7.52
CA PHE A 136 3.99 10.49 -6.72
C PHE A 136 3.82 11.86 -6.08
N GLU A 137 3.17 12.79 -6.78
CA GLU A 137 2.86 14.12 -6.23
C GLU A 137 1.83 14.02 -5.12
N THR A 138 0.86 13.11 -5.23
CA THR A 138 -0.06 12.78 -4.12
C THR A 138 0.73 12.28 -2.92
N TYR A 139 1.61 11.29 -3.10
CA TYR A 139 2.49 10.82 -2.03
C TYR A 139 3.32 11.98 -1.43
N ARG A 140 3.89 12.86 -2.25
CA ARG A 140 4.67 14.02 -1.76
C ARG A 140 3.83 14.93 -0.85
N MET A 141 2.53 15.07 -1.11
CA MET A 141 1.65 15.97 -0.38
C MET A 141 1.06 15.37 0.89
N VAL A 142 0.77 14.07 0.91
CA VAL A 142 -0.04 13.46 2.00
C VAL A 142 0.66 12.33 2.75
N ASN A 143 1.86 11.94 2.34
CA ASN A 143 2.56 10.82 2.93
C ASN A 143 3.53 11.29 4.04
N GLU A 144 3.10 11.16 5.29
CA GLU A 144 3.88 11.54 6.47
C GLU A 144 4.56 10.31 7.12
N LEU A 145 5.34 9.57 6.34
CA LEU A 145 6.06 8.40 6.87
C LEU A 145 7.23 8.83 7.75
N THR A 146 7.52 8.02 8.76
CA THR A 146 8.75 8.11 9.56
C THR A 146 9.50 6.80 9.45
N SER A 147 10.75 6.86 8.97
CA SER A 147 11.64 5.71 9.04
C SER A 147 12.23 5.60 10.43
N ILE A 148 12.04 4.46 11.07
CA ILE A 148 12.61 4.16 12.39
C ILE A 148 13.62 3.02 12.25
N ARG A 149 14.78 3.15 12.90
CA ARG A 149 15.84 2.13 12.93
C ARG A 149 16.34 1.94 14.36
N TYR A 150 16.54 0.68 14.74
CA TYR A 150 17.17 0.32 16.01
C TYR A 150 18.70 0.30 15.85
N VAL A 151 19.40 0.93 16.79
CA VAL A 151 20.86 0.94 16.83
C VAL A 151 21.32 -0.33 17.54
N ALA A 152 21.61 -1.37 16.76
CA ALA A 152 22.06 -2.65 17.30
C ALA A 152 23.50 -2.59 17.86
N ARG A 153 24.36 -1.77 17.25
CA ARG A 153 25.76 -1.57 17.65
C ARG A 153 26.10 -0.08 17.62
N PRO A 154 27.03 0.39 18.48
CA PRO A 154 27.43 1.79 18.46
C PRO A 154 27.89 2.22 17.06
N ILE A 155 27.46 3.40 16.64
CA ILE A 155 27.76 3.96 15.31
C ILE A 155 27.85 5.48 15.41
N THR A 156 28.80 6.06 14.71
CA THR A 156 28.88 7.50 14.49
C THR A 156 28.20 7.83 13.16
N ILE A 157 27.19 8.70 13.19
CA ILE A 157 26.59 9.27 11.98
C ILE A 157 27.27 10.60 11.69
N ASP A 158 27.74 10.76 10.46
CA ASP A 158 28.25 12.03 9.93
C ASP A 158 27.10 12.76 9.21
N ASP A 159 26.73 13.93 9.72
CA ASP A 159 25.68 14.81 9.20
C ASP A 159 26.27 16.19 8.88
N GLY A 160 27.30 16.19 8.01
CA GLY A 160 27.97 17.40 7.54
C GLY A 160 28.87 18.01 8.62
N GLU A 161 28.45 19.15 9.19
CA GLU A 161 29.20 19.78 10.28
C GLU A 161 28.99 19.06 11.63
N PHE A 162 27.96 18.22 11.73
CA PHE A 162 27.62 17.50 12.95
C PHE A 162 28.09 16.05 12.88
N LYS A 163 28.56 15.53 14.02
CA LYS A 163 28.82 14.10 14.23
C LYS A 163 28.01 13.62 15.43
N HIS A 164 27.25 12.55 15.21
CA HIS A 164 26.35 12.00 16.21
C HIS A 164 26.80 10.59 16.59
N ASP A 165 27.31 10.44 17.81
CA ASP A 165 27.65 9.13 18.37
C ASP A 165 26.41 8.46 18.96
N LEU A 166 25.93 7.42 18.30
CA LEU A 166 24.78 6.64 18.72
C LEU A 166 25.23 5.37 19.43
N LYS A 167 24.67 5.13 20.62
CA LYS A 167 24.94 3.92 21.40
C LYS A 167 23.98 2.80 21.02
N SER A 168 24.40 1.56 21.27
CA SER A 168 23.50 0.40 21.16
C SER A 168 22.29 0.58 22.09
N GLY A 169 21.10 0.18 21.63
CA GLY A 169 19.85 0.34 22.35
C GLY A 169 19.06 1.60 21.98
N MET A 170 19.64 2.54 21.23
CA MET A 170 18.94 3.73 20.75
C MET A 170 18.04 3.44 19.54
N PHE A 171 17.10 4.36 19.28
CA PHE A 171 16.34 4.40 18.03
C PHE A 171 16.63 5.70 17.29
N VAL A 172 16.82 5.60 15.98
CA VAL A 172 16.92 6.74 15.06
C VAL A 172 15.61 6.85 14.31
N SER A 173 15.03 8.05 14.28
CA SER A 173 13.82 8.34 13.50
C SER A 173 14.10 9.45 12.49
N ALA A 174 13.63 9.25 11.26
CA ALA A 174 13.76 10.20 10.17
C ALA A 174 12.36 10.43 9.56
N PRO A 175 11.71 11.57 9.84
CA PRO A 175 10.45 11.93 9.18
C PRO A 175 10.71 12.24 7.70
N HIS A 176 9.84 11.74 6.81
CA HIS A 176 9.95 11.93 5.36
C HIS A 176 9.24 13.18 4.88
N ALA A 177 8.25 13.66 5.65
CA ALA A 177 7.63 14.95 5.40
C ALA A 177 8.61 16.08 5.73
N ARG A 178 8.63 17.12 4.90
CA ARG A 178 9.31 18.37 5.25
C ARG A 178 8.61 18.93 6.48
N ILE A 179 9.33 18.98 7.60
CA ILE A 179 9.00 19.90 8.69
C ILE A 179 9.23 21.29 8.11
N LEU A 180 8.20 21.89 7.51
CA LEU A 180 8.24 23.31 7.22
C LEU A 180 8.43 23.99 8.59
N PRO A 181 9.47 24.84 8.77
CA PRO A 181 9.48 25.69 9.95
C PRO A 181 8.15 26.46 9.97
N PRO A 182 7.57 26.73 11.16
CA PRO A 182 6.34 27.51 11.23
C PRO A 182 6.52 28.76 10.38
N ARG A 183 5.55 29.04 9.51
CA ARG A 183 5.52 30.32 8.76
C ARG A 183 5.63 31.41 9.81
N VAL A 184 6.80 32.04 9.90
CA VAL A 184 6.91 33.34 10.54
C VAL A 184 6.15 34.26 9.60
N GLU A 185 4.87 34.48 9.90
CA GLU A 185 4.14 35.60 9.32
C GLU A 185 4.86 36.86 9.80
N LEU A 186 5.78 37.36 8.99
CA LEU A 186 6.25 38.74 9.06
C LEU A 186 5.12 39.63 8.53
N GLY A 187 4.00 39.63 9.25
CA GLY A 187 2.92 40.59 9.13
C GLY A 187 3.33 41.85 9.89
N SER A 188 3.99 42.75 9.19
CA SER A 188 4.15 44.14 9.66
C SER A 188 2.77 44.77 9.72
N CYS A 189 2.31 45.07 10.93
CA CYS A 189 1.11 45.88 11.17
C CYS A 189 1.53 47.36 11.01
N PRO A 190 0.99 48.13 10.06
CA PRO A 190 1.19 49.57 10.03
C PRO A 190 0.40 50.23 11.17
N LEU A 191 1.05 51.23 11.78
CA LEU A 191 0.54 52.11 12.84
C LEU A 191 -0.80 52.76 12.52
#